data_AF-A0A426XP41-F1
#
_entry.id   AF-A0A426XP41-F1
#
_cell.length_a   1.000
_cell.length_b   1.000
_cell.length_c   1.000
_cell.angle_alpha   90.00
_cell.angle_beta   90.00
_cell.angle_gamma   90.00
#
_symmetry.space_group_name_H-M   'P 1'
#
loop_
_entity.id
_entity.type
_entity.pdbx_description
1 polymer ?
#
loop_
_entity_poly.entity_id
_entity_poly.type
_entity_poly.pdbx_seq_one_letter_code
_entity_poly.pdbx_strand_id
1 'polypeptide(L)'
;MESTRAELPRRAVDDYKESAGFKEGLKRMGRVTYEYSYRVTLARFRSSHPDSEVEEDPFTIRPEDDSVPMERQQAFDDLDPPKS
;
A
#
# COMPACT_ATOMS: atom_id res chain seq x y z
N MET A 1 -35.81 9.71 17.31
CA MET A 1 -35.46 8.48 16.55
C MET A 1 -34.35 8.69 15.52
N GLU A 2 -33.54 9.77 15.60
CA GLU A 2 -32.43 10.01 14.64
C GLU A 2 -31.11 9.32 14.99
N SER A 3 -30.84 9.04 16.28
CA SER A 3 -29.57 8.46 16.74
C SER A 3 -29.30 7.08 16.14
N THR A 4 -30.33 6.24 16.00
CA THR A 4 -30.19 4.87 15.47
C THR A 4 -29.89 4.85 13.96
N ARG A 5 -30.28 5.92 13.22
CA ARG A 5 -30.02 6.04 11.77
C ARG A 5 -28.57 6.44 11.47
N ALA A 6 -27.93 7.19 12.38
CA ALA A 6 -26.53 7.59 12.25
C ALA A 6 -25.53 6.55 12.79
N GLU A 7 -25.98 5.61 13.63
CA GLU A 7 -25.12 4.53 14.15
C GLU A 7 -24.76 3.48 13.09
N LEU A 8 -25.69 3.07 12.23
CA LEU A 8 -25.41 2.06 11.20
C LEU A 8 -24.32 2.52 10.19
N PRO A 9 -24.35 3.76 9.66
CA PRO A 9 -23.28 4.28 8.80
C PRO A 9 -21.92 4.39 9.51
N ARG A 10 -21.91 4.73 10.81
CA ARG A 10 -20.66 4.82 11.58
C ARG A 10 -20.01 3.45 11.72
N ARG A 11 -20.79 2.43 12.11
CA ARG A 11 -20.30 1.05 12.22
C ARG A 11 -19.77 0.53 10.89
N ALA A 12 -20.48 0.78 9.78
CA ALA A 12 -20.02 0.37 8.46
C ALA A 12 -18.67 1.02 8.06
N VAL A 13 -18.44 2.28 8.44
CA VAL A 13 -17.15 2.97 8.20
C VAL A 13 -16.05 2.37 9.07
N ASP A 14 -16.34 2.08 10.34
CA ASP A 14 -15.37 1.48 11.25
C ASP A 14 -15.00 0.06 10.77
N ASP A 15 -15.98 -0.76 10.39
CA ASP A 15 -15.76 -2.09 9.82
C ASP A 15 -14.94 -2.02 8.52
N TYR A 16 -15.23 -1.04 7.64
CA TYR A 16 -14.44 -0.82 6.42
C TYR A 16 -12.98 -0.45 6.72
N LYS A 17 -12.74 0.45 7.67
CA LYS A 17 -11.38 0.84 8.07
C LYS A 17 -10.62 -0.32 8.72
N GLU A 18 -11.31 -1.21 9.42
CA GLU A 18 -10.72 -2.41 10.00
C GLU A 18 -10.47 -3.52 8.97
N SER A 19 -11.14 -3.49 7.83
CA SER A 19 -11.00 -4.47 6.76
C SER A 19 -9.55 -4.61 6.27
N ALA A 20 -9.16 -5.84 5.91
CA ALA A 20 -7.84 -6.14 5.39
C ALA A 20 -7.52 -5.35 4.11
N GLY A 21 -8.52 -5.19 3.22
CA GLY A 21 -8.38 -4.45 1.97
C GLY A 21 -8.05 -2.97 2.20
N PHE A 22 -8.67 -2.31 3.18
CA PHE A 22 -8.36 -0.93 3.51
C PHE A 22 -6.94 -0.78 4.06
N LYS A 23 -6.56 -1.61 5.04
CA LYS A 23 -5.21 -1.60 5.63
C LYS A 23 -4.13 -1.89 4.58
N GLU A 24 -4.38 -2.83 3.68
CA GLU A 24 -3.46 -3.14 2.58
C GLU A 24 -3.39 -2.01 1.55
N GLY A 25 -4.52 -1.36 1.26
CA GLY A 25 -4.58 -0.14 0.47
C GLY A 25 -3.72 0.99 1.07
N LEU A 26 -3.78 1.19 2.38
CA LEU A 26 -2.93 2.17 3.07
C LEU A 26 -1.43 1.87 2.93
N LYS A 27 -1.01 0.60 3.06
CA LYS A 27 0.40 0.22 2.84
C LYS A 27 0.84 0.51 1.41
N ARG A 28 0.01 0.19 0.41
CA ARG A 28 0.29 0.47 -1.00
C ARG A 28 0.42 1.96 -1.26
N MET A 29 -0.51 2.77 -0.73
CA MET A 29 -0.44 4.23 -0.87
C MET A 29 0.80 4.80 -0.19
N GLY A 30 1.12 4.34 1.03
CA GLY A 30 2.32 4.75 1.76
C GLY A 30 3.59 4.48 0.96
N ARG A 31 3.69 3.30 0.33
CA ARG A 31 4.82 2.94 -0.53
C ARG A 31 4.97 3.89 -1.71
N VAL A 32 3.88 4.17 -2.44
CA VAL A 32 3.91 5.09 -3.60
C VAL A 32 4.35 6.49 -3.19
N THR A 33 3.81 7.02 -2.07
CA THR A 33 4.19 8.35 -1.58
C THR A 33 5.63 8.42 -1.12
N TYR A 34 6.13 7.34 -0.50
CA TYR A 34 7.51 7.22 -0.07
C TYR A 34 8.46 7.19 -1.27
N GLU A 35 8.24 6.29 -2.24
CA GLU A 35 9.05 6.15 -3.45
C GLU A 35 9.12 7.46 -4.23
N TYR A 36 7.97 8.14 -4.40
CA TYR A 36 7.94 9.43 -5.08
C TYR A 36 8.78 10.48 -4.34
N SER A 37 8.57 10.60 -3.03
CA SER A 37 9.29 11.58 -2.20
C SER A 37 10.78 11.30 -2.19
N TYR A 38 11.17 10.02 -2.05
CA TYR A 38 12.56 9.57 -2.10
C TYR A 38 13.22 9.94 -3.41
N ARG A 39 12.58 9.69 -4.56
CA ARG A 39 13.15 10.07 -5.87
C ARG A 39 13.38 11.56 -6.00
N VAL A 40 12.45 12.39 -5.52
CA VAL A 40 12.57 13.85 -5.55
C VAL A 40 13.68 14.33 -4.62
N THR A 41 13.72 13.83 -3.38
CA THR A 41 14.76 14.22 -2.42
C THR A 41 16.14 13.73 -2.85
N LEU A 42 16.24 12.53 -3.41
CA LEU A 42 17.48 11.97 -3.95
C LEU A 42 18.03 12.79 -5.12
N ALA A 43 17.18 13.20 -6.05
CA ALA A 43 17.61 14.05 -7.17
C ALA A 43 18.16 15.40 -6.67
N ARG A 44 17.48 16.00 -5.68
CA ARG A 44 17.94 17.24 -5.04
C ARG A 44 19.26 17.04 -4.28
N PHE A 45 19.36 15.96 -3.50
CA PHE A 45 20.56 15.63 -2.75
C PHE A 45 21.77 15.46 -3.67
N ARG A 46 21.63 14.66 -4.74
CA ARG A 46 22.70 14.45 -5.73
C ARG A 46 23.11 15.74 -6.44
N SER A 47 22.18 16.66 -6.68
CA SER A 47 22.52 17.98 -7.23
C SER A 47 23.33 18.85 -6.27
N SER A 48 23.15 18.70 -4.95
CA SER A 48 23.87 19.48 -3.94
C SER A 48 25.14 18.80 -3.43
N HIS A 49 25.20 17.47 -3.51
CA HIS A 49 26.27 16.62 -2.99
C HIS A 49 26.60 15.51 -4.00
N PRO A 50 27.25 15.85 -5.13
CA PRO A 50 27.47 14.90 -6.24
C PRO A 50 28.35 13.70 -5.87
N ASP A 51 29.29 13.88 -4.92
CA ASP A 51 30.23 12.84 -4.51
C ASP A 51 29.77 12.03 -3.29
N SER A 52 28.59 12.33 -2.75
CA SER A 52 28.05 11.62 -1.58
C SER A 52 27.26 10.38 -1.99
N GLU A 53 27.61 9.24 -1.39
CA GLU A 53 26.87 8.00 -1.53
C GLU A 53 25.55 8.06 -0.73
N VAL A 54 24.51 7.42 -1.26
CA VAL A 54 23.20 7.31 -0.60
C VAL A 54 22.86 5.83 -0.51
N GLU A 55 22.40 5.40 0.67
CA GLU A 55 21.92 4.05 0.91
C GLU A 55 20.78 3.69 -0.06
N GLU A 56 20.76 2.43 -0.47
CA GLU A 56 19.74 1.87 -1.35
C GLU A 56 18.35 1.99 -0.70
N ASP A 57 17.35 2.38 -1.50
CA ASP A 57 15.97 2.44 -1.02
C ASP A 57 15.50 1.01 -0.67
N PRO A 58 15.00 0.76 0.55
CA PRO A 58 14.54 -0.55 1.00
C PRO A 58 13.36 -1.12 0.20
N PHE A 59 12.70 -0.32 -0.65
CA PHE A 59 11.66 -0.77 -1.59
C PHE A 59 12.16 -0.98 -3.01
N THR A 60 13.47 -0.79 -3.27
CA THR A 60 14.09 -1.12 -4.55
C THR A 60 14.05 -2.61 -4.77
N ILE A 61 13.39 -3.07 -5.84
CA ILE A 61 13.41 -4.48 -6.24
C ILE A 61 14.82 -4.79 -6.76
N ARG A 62 15.51 -5.69 -6.06
CA ARG A 62 16.83 -6.16 -6.45
C ARG A 62 16.71 -7.37 -7.37
N PRO A 63 17.68 -7.60 -8.27
CA PRO A 63 17.71 -8.83 -9.07
C PRO A 63 17.85 -10.08 -8.19
N GLU A 64 18.35 -9.96 -6.96
CA GLU A 64 18.32 -11.03 -5.97
C GLU A 64 16.87 -11.37 -5.52
N ASP A 65 15.97 -10.38 -5.47
CA ASP A 65 14.57 -10.59 -5.09
C ASP A 65 13.81 -11.37 -6.16
N ASP A 66 14.20 -11.24 -7.44
CA ASP A 66 13.63 -12.02 -8.56
C ASP A 66 13.91 -13.53 -8.46
N SER A 67 14.93 -13.92 -7.68
CA SER A 67 15.26 -15.32 -7.42
C SER A 67 14.35 -15.96 -6.36
N VAL A 68 13.60 -15.15 -5.62
CA VAL A 68 12.61 -15.62 -4.64
C VAL A 68 11.32 -15.96 -5.40
N PRO A 69 10.86 -17.22 -5.38
CA PRO A 69 9.63 -17.60 -6.07
C PRO A 69 8.43 -16.86 -5.45
N MET A 70 7.99 -15.79 -6.10
CA MET A 70 6.76 -15.08 -5.75
C MET A 70 5.60 -15.64 -6.58
N GLU A 71 4.52 -16.09 -5.92
CA GLU A 71 3.30 -16.52 -6.61
C GLU A 71 2.76 -15.37 -7.47
N ARG A 72 2.80 -15.57 -8.79
CA ARG A 72 2.38 -14.54 -9.77
C ARG A 72 0.85 -14.41 -9.88
N GLN A 73 0.11 -15.34 -9.29
CA GLN A 73 -1.34 -15.44 -9.40
C GLN A 73 -1.90 -15.93 -8.07
N GLN A 74 -2.42 -14.99 -7.27
CA GLN A 74 -3.32 -15.33 -6.18
C GLN A 74 -4.74 -15.28 -6.75
N ALA A 75 -5.40 -16.43 -6.85
CA ALA A 75 -6.81 -16.45 -7.21
C ALA A 75 -7.58 -15.65 -6.14
N PHE A 76 -8.29 -14.61 -6.56
CA PHE A 76 -9.32 -14.05 -5.70
C PHE A 76 -10.42 -15.12 -5.60
N ASP A 77 -10.80 -15.49 -4.39
CA ASP A 77 -11.97 -16.34 -4.15
C ASP A 77 -13.21 -15.55 -4.59
N ASP A 78 -13.50 -15.58 -5.88
CA ASP A 78 -14.79 -15.20 -6.46
C ASP A 78 -15.80 -16.28 -6.03
N LEU A 79 -16.14 -16.30 -4.74
CA LEU A 79 -17.23 -17.11 -4.23
C LEU A 79 -18.51 -16.66 -4.96
N ASP A 80 -19.16 -17.62 -5.63
CA ASP A 80 -20.43 -17.41 -6.32
C ASP A 80 -21.37 -16.56 -5.44
N PRO A 81 -22.06 -15.56 -6.00
CA PRO A 81 -23.03 -14.78 -5.24
C PRO A 81 -24.08 -15.72 -4.61
N PRO A 82 -24.51 -15.46 -3.36
CA PRO A 82 -25.46 -16.33 -2.69
C PRO A 82 -26.75 -16.42 -3.52
N LYS A 83 -27.21 -17.65 -3.76
CA LYS A 83 -28.48 -17.90 -4.44
C LYS A 83 -29.62 -17.29 -3.62
N SER A 84 -30.43 -16.45 -4.28
CA SER A 84 -31.64 -15.82 -3.73
C SER A 84 -32.71 -16.84 -3.36
#